data_AF-A0A958M9H7-F1
#
_entry.id   AF-A0A958M9H7-F1
#
_cell.length_a   1.000
_cell.length_b   1.000
_cell.length_c   1.000
_cell.angle_alpha   90.00
_cell.angle_beta   90.00
_cell.angle_gamma   90.00
#
_symmetry.space_group_name_H-M   'P 1'
#
loop_
_entity.id
_entity.type
_entity.pdbx_description
1 polymer ?
#
loop_
_entity_poly.entity_id
_entity_poly.type
_entity_poly.pdbx_seq_one_letter_code
_entity_poly.pdbx_strand_id
1 'polypeptide(L)'
;MSVIRFGNFRSGWSRCRKVGGEDFEDVYLYWVDKESFTTDYLAYEFHVNGGGLRFREAYNVRTVGGIRFVDYYNFKPKDKNVILDDLDRLFDRGELELLSEIILEDISVAPCEHC
;
A
#
# COMPACT_ATOMS: atom_id res chain seq x y z
N MET A 1 6.29 14.23 19.02
CA MET A 1 5.37 13.08 19.16
C MET A 1 4.20 13.36 18.24
N SER A 2 4.39 13.11 16.94
CA SER A 2 3.36 13.39 15.94
C SER A 2 2.28 12.35 16.11
N VAL A 3 1.14 12.79 16.61
CA VAL A 3 -0.11 12.02 16.59
C VAL A 3 -0.54 11.98 15.13
N ILE A 4 -0.37 10.83 14.46
CA ILE A 4 -1.06 10.58 13.20
C ILE A 4 -2.54 10.42 13.58
N ARG A 5 -3.31 11.50 13.42
CA ARG A 5 -4.76 11.43 13.49
C ARG A 5 -5.25 10.97 12.12
N PHE A 6 -5.58 9.69 11.98
CA PHE A 6 -6.43 9.22 10.89
C PHE A 6 -7.82 9.86 11.04
N GLY A 7 -7.99 11.05 10.48
CA GLY A 7 -9.25 11.77 10.49
C GLY A 7 -10.31 11.05 9.64
N ASN A 8 -11.45 10.71 10.25
CA ASN A 8 -12.72 10.36 9.61
C ASN A 8 -12.64 9.46 8.36
N PHE A 9 -12.05 8.26 8.51
CA PHE A 9 -12.30 7.14 7.61
C PHE A 9 -13.60 6.44 8.06
N ARG A 10 -14.68 6.60 7.30
CA ARG A 10 -15.76 5.61 7.35
C ARG A 10 -15.29 4.41 6.51
N SER A 11 -14.88 3.36 7.20
CA SER A 11 -14.64 2.04 6.63
C SER A 11 -15.93 1.48 6.02
N GLY A 12 -16.15 1.72 4.73
CA GLY A 12 -17.20 1.06 3.95
C GLY A 12 -16.57 -0.06 3.14
N TRP A 13 -16.66 -1.30 3.63
CA TRP A 13 -16.11 -2.47 2.95
C TRP A 13 -17.24 -3.28 2.29
N SER A 14 -17.10 -3.52 0.99
CA SER A 14 -17.92 -4.50 0.27
C SER A 14 -16.98 -5.55 -0.33
N ARG A 15 -16.99 -6.77 0.22
CA ARG A 15 -16.24 -7.91 -0.33
C ARG A 15 -16.95 -8.42 -1.58
N CYS A 16 -16.42 -8.14 -2.77
CA CYS A 16 -16.92 -8.73 -4.01
C CYS A 16 -16.10 -9.99 -4.35
N ARG A 17 -16.62 -11.17 -4.00
CA ARG A 17 -15.89 -12.45 -4.05
C ARG A 17 -16.21 -13.29 -5.30
N LYS A 18 -16.65 -12.71 -6.42
CA LYS A 18 -17.23 -13.49 -7.53
C LYS A 18 -16.74 -13.15 -8.96
N VAL A 19 -15.51 -12.67 -9.14
CA VAL A 19 -14.95 -12.51 -10.51
C VAL A 19 -13.41 -12.65 -10.59
N GLY A 20 -12.78 -13.44 -9.72
CA GLY A 20 -11.36 -13.80 -9.85
C GLY A 20 -11.23 -15.24 -10.36
N GLY A 21 -10.40 -15.49 -11.37
CA GLY A 21 -10.09 -16.85 -11.83
C GLY A 21 -9.48 -17.72 -10.72
N GLU A 22 -9.35 -19.02 -10.97
CA GLU A 22 -9.08 -20.07 -9.97
C GLU A 22 -7.78 -19.94 -9.13
N ASP A 23 -6.95 -18.90 -9.30
CA ASP A 23 -5.60 -18.85 -8.74
C ASP A 23 -5.13 -17.49 -8.13
N PHE A 24 -6.01 -16.57 -7.69
CA PHE A 24 -5.54 -15.40 -6.92
C PHE A 24 -6.52 -14.96 -5.83
N GLU A 25 -6.29 -15.44 -4.60
CA GLU A 25 -6.99 -15.03 -3.37
C GLU A 25 -6.34 -13.81 -2.68
N ASP A 26 -5.43 -13.10 -3.35
CA ASP A 26 -4.76 -11.94 -2.78
C ASP A 26 -5.76 -10.80 -2.52
N VAL A 27 -5.72 -10.23 -1.30
CA VAL A 27 -6.59 -9.12 -0.89
C VAL A 27 -5.75 -7.86 -0.74
N TYR A 28 -6.23 -6.75 -1.31
CA TYR A 28 -5.54 -5.46 -1.30
C TYR A 28 -6.39 -4.39 -0.61
N LEU A 29 -5.77 -3.62 0.27
CA LEU A 29 -6.31 -2.42 0.91
C LEU A 29 -5.53 -1.19 0.45
N TYR A 30 -6.25 -0.15 0.06
CA TYR A 30 -5.68 1.12 -0.38
C TYR A 30 -6.23 2.26 0.47
N TRP A 31 -5.35 3.14 0.92
CA TRP A 31 -5.73 4.36 1.61
C TRP A 31 -5.56 5.53 0.65
N VAL A 32 -6.69 6.04 0.17
CA VAL A 32 -6.76 7.19 -0.73
C VAL A 32 -7.09 8.43 0.08
N ASP A 33 -6.22 9.43 0.02
CA ASP A 33 -6.47 10.75 0.59
C ASP A 33 -7.61 11.45 -0.16
N LYS A 34 -8.51 12.09 0.58
CA LYS A 34 -9.74 12.68 0.00
C LYS A 34 -9.52 14.05 -0.64
N GLU A 35 -8.43 14.73 -0.30
CA GLU A 35 -8.13 16.09 -0.74
C GLU A 35 -7.13 16.06 -1.89
N SER A 36 -6.04 15.31 -1.75
CA SER A 36 -5.01 15.16 -2.78
C SER A 36 -5.30 14.05 -3.79
N PHE A 37 -6.26 13.16 -3.49
CA PHE A 37 -6.55 11.96 -4.28
C PHE A 37 -5.32 11.05 -4.47
N THR A 38 -4.36 11.10 -3.54
CA THR A 38 -3.17 10.26 -3.56
C THR A 38 -3.37 8.99 -2.76
N THR A 39 -2.69 7.92 -3.19
CA THR A 39 -2.55 6.71 -2.40
C THR A 39 -1.20 6.74 -1.71
N ASP A 40 -1.21 6.90 -0.39
CA ASP A 40 0.01 7.00 0.41
C ASP A 40 0.27 5.74 1.25
N TYR A 41 -0.75 4.90 1.43
CA TYR A 41 -0.61 3.60 2.07
C TYR A 41 -1.32 2.50 1.28
N LEU A 42 -0.73 1.31 1.34
CA LEU A 42 -1.20 0.10 0.67
C LEU A 42 -0.89 -1.08 1.58
N ALA A 43 -1.84 -1.98 1.75
CA ALA A 43 -1.61 -3.25 2.43
C ALA A 43 -2.14 -4.39 1.59
N TYR A 44 -1.49 -5.54 1.64
CA TYR A 44 -1.97 -6.71 0.93
C TYR A 44 -1.61 -8.01 1.63
N GLU A 45 -2.51 -8.97 1.44
CA GLU A 45 -2.32 -10.37 1.78
C GLU A 45 -2.00 -11.13 0.50
N PHE A 46 -0.93 -11.92 0.53
CA PHE A 46 -0.56 -12.80 -0.57
C PHE A 46 -0.47 -14.24 -0.07
N HIS A 47 -0.74 -15.23 -0.93
CA HIS A 47 -0.71 -16.65 -0.53
C HIS A 47 0.45 -17.46 -1.11
N VAL A 48 1.27 -16.86 -1.98
CA VAL A 48 2.45 -17.52 -2.56
C VAL A 48 3.58 -17.72 -1.55
N ASN A 49 4.36 -18.81 -1.68
CA ASN A 49 5.55 -19.11 -0.85
C ASN A 49 5.30 -19.11 0.68
N GLY A 50 4.17 -19.64 1.12
CA GLY A 50 3.77 -19.64 2.53
C GLY A 50 3.01 -18.39 2.96
N GLY A 51 2.69 -17.52 2.00
CA GLY A 51 1.88 -16.33 2.15
C GLY A 51 2.47 -15.27 3.06
N GLY A 52 1.66 -14.25 3.33
CA GLY A 52 1.97 -13.24 4.32
C GLY A 52 1.28 -11.91 4.07
N LEU A 53 1.59 -10.97 4.97
CA LEU A 53 1.07 -9.63 4.95
C LEU A 53 2.19 -8.63 4.67
N ARG A 54 1.87 -7.60 3.89
CA ARG A 54 2.72 -6.44 3.66
C ARG A 54 1.93 -5.17 3.88
N PHE A 55 2.59 -4.19 4.49
CA PHE A 55 2.12 -2.84 4.60
C PHE A 55 3.16 -1.93 3.95
N ARG A 56 2.72 -1.01 3.11
CA ARG A 56 3.56 -0.08 2.38
C ARG A 56 3.18 1.34 2.69
N GLU A 57 4.20 2.14 2.99
CA GLU A 57 4.11 3.58 3.14
C GLU A 57 4.86 4.23 1.99
N ALA A 58 4.18 5.11 1.26
CA ALA A 58 4.78 5.89 0.19
C ALA A 58 5.68 6.98 0.76
N TYR A 59 6.88 7.12 0.20
CA TYR A 59 7.80 8.20 0.49
C TYR A 59 8.45 8.72 -0.79
N ASN A 60 9.22 9.81 -0.68
CA ASN A 60 9.95 10.41 -1.79
C ASN A 60 9.09 10.66 -3.04
N VAL A 61 7.99 11.39 -2.85
CA VAL A 61 7.04 11.71 -3.92
C VAL A 61 7.69 12.59 -4.98
N ARG A 62 7.63 12.14 -6.23
CA ARG A 62 8.23 12.82 -7.39
C ARG A 62 7.18 12.97 -8.48
N THR A 63 7.23 14.06 -9.24
CA THR A 63 6.40 14.22 -10.44
C THR A 63 7.31 14.40 -11.65
N VAL A 64 7.23 13.48 -12.60
CA VAL A 64 8.02 13.50 -13.84
C VAL A 64 7.06 13.43 -15.03
N GLY A 65 7.13 14.39 -15.95
CA GLY A 65 6.23 14.44 -17.12
C GLY A 65 4.74 14.47 -16.79
N GLY A 66 4.36 15.02 -15.62
CA GLY A 66 2.96 15.04 -15.15
C GLY A 66 2.48 13.75 -14.46
N ILE A 67 3.34 12.74 -14.34
CA ILE A 67 3.04 11.47 -13.66
C ILE A 67 3.68 11.49 -12.27
N ARG A 68 2.92 11.07 -11.25
CA ARG A 68 3.39 10.93 -9.86
C ARG A 68 4.07 9.57 -9.68
N PHE A 69 5.26 9.60 -9.10
CA PHE A 69 6.05 8.45 -8.69
C PHE A 69 6.32 8.53 -7.20
N VAL A 70 6.39 7.38 -6.54
CA VAL A 70 6.70 7.25 -5.12
C VAL A 70 7.59 6.04 -4.91
N ASP A 71 8.46 6.15 -3.91
CA ASP A 71 9.15 4.99 -3.35
C ASP A 71 8.29 4.42 -2.23
N TYR A 72 8.56 3.18 -1.82
CA TYR A 72 7.81 2.54 -0.73
C TYR A 72 8.71 1.95 0.34
N TYR A 73 8.44 2.30 1.59
CA TYR A 73 8.86 1.47 2.71
C TYR A 73 7.97 0.24 2.75
N ASN A 74 8.57 -0.94 2.78
CA ASN A 74 7.85 -2.21 2.75
C ASN A 74 7.99 -2.89 4.11
N PHE A 75 6.89 -2.99 4.84
CA PHE A 75 6.83 -3.52 6.18
C PHE A 75 6.17 -4.89 6.21
N LYS A 76 6.50 -5.66 7.26
CA LYS A 76 5.82 -6.90 7.63
C LYS A 76 5.39 -6.82 9.11
N PRO A 77 4.30 -7.51 9.51
CA PRO A 77 4.00 -7.65 10.93
C PRO A 77 5.04 -8.55 11.61
N LYS A 78 5.33 -8.25 12.89
CA LYS A 78 6.22 -9.08 13.72
C LYS A 78 5.58 -10.42 14.09
N ASP A 79 4.27 -10.42 14.29
CA ASP A 79 3.46 -11.62 14.56
C ASP A 79 2.80 -12.13 13.26
N LYS A 80 2.75 -13.46 13.10
CA LYS A 80 2.13 -14.15 11.97
C LYS A 80 0.62 -14.33 12.13
N ASN A 81 0.07 -14.13 13.34
CA ASN A 81 -1.36 -14.26 13.62
C ASN A 81 -2.17 -12.98 13.34
N VAL A 82 -1.51 -11.97 12.78
CA VAL A 82 -2.14 -10.70 12.38
C VAL A 82 -3.01 -10.91 11.13
N ILE A 83 -4.13 -10.20 11.07
CA ILE A 83 -4.98 -10.12 9.87
C ILE A 83 -4.75 -8.80 9.12
N LEU A 84 -5.05 -8.79 7.82
CA LEU A 84 -4.84 -7.65 6.93
C LEU A 84 -5.44 -6.34 7.47
N ASP A 85 -6.66 -6.41 8.02
CA ASP A 85 -7.43 -5.25 8.52
C ASP A 85 -6.82 -4.57 9.75
N ASP A 86 -5.88 -5.20 10.46
CA ASP A 86 -5.25 -4.63 11.67
C ASP A 86 -3.89 -3.97 11.39
N LEU A 87 -3.38 -4.05 10.15
CA LEU A 87 -2.04 -3.56 9.81
C LEU A 87 -1.88 -2.04 9.96
N ASP A 88 -2.93 -1.26 9.71
CA ASP A 88 -2.94 0.20 9.90
C ASP A 88 -2.72 0.57 11.37
N ARG A 89 -3.43 -0.09 12.28
CA ARG A 89 -3.28 0.09 13.73
C ARG A 89 -1.92 -0.38 14.22
N LEU A 90 -1.37 -1.44 13.64
CA LEU A 90 -0.03 -1.92 13.97
C LEU A 90 1.06 -0.94 13.51
N PHE A 91 0.85 -0.31 12.36
CA PHE A 91 1.74 0.73 11.85
C PHE A 91 1.79 1.93 12.82
N ASP A 92 0.63 2.43 13.26
CA ASP A 92 0.52 3.51 14.25
C ASP A 92 1.25 3.21 15.56
N ARG A 93 1.26 1.94 15.97
CA ARG A 93 1.92 1.49 17.21
C ARG A 93 3.40 1.17 17.03
N GLY A 94 3.95 1.26 15.80
CA GLY A 94 5.34 0.86 15.52
C GLY A 94 5.58 -0.65 15.68
N GLU A 95 4.53 -1.45 15.54
CA GLU A 95 4.56 -2.91 15.68
C GLU A 95 4.88 -3.63 14.36
N LEU A 96 5.03 -2.89 13.27
CA LEU A 96 5.54 -3.40 12.00
C LEU A 96 7.07 -3.31 11.93
N GLU A 97 7.69 -4.23 11.22
CA GLU A 97 9.12 -4.28 10.96
C GLU A 97 9.39 -3.90 9.51
N LEU A 98 10.32 -2.96 9.28
CA LEU A 98 10.76 -2.61 7.93
C LEU A 98 11.52 -3.80 7.35
N LEU A 99 10.99 -4.36 6.27
CA LEU A 99 11.59 -5.50 5.57
C LEU A 99 12.52 -5.05 4.45
N SER A 100 12.11 -4.04 3.70
CA SER A 100 12.87 -3.53 2.55
C SER A 100 12.41 -2.13 2.16
N GLU A 101 13.20 -1.49 1.31
CA GLU A 101 12.82 -0.28 0.58
C GLU A 101 12.60 -0.64 -0.89
N ILE A 102 11.63 0.00 -1.53
CA ILE A 102 11.37 -0.11 -2.96
C ILE A 102 11.65 1.27 -3.54
N ILE A 103 12.76 1.38 -4.26
CA ILE A 103 13.26 2.65 -4.79
C ILE A 103 13.14 2.62 -6.32
N LEU A 104 12.57 3.68 -6.88
CA LEU A 104 12.52 3.92 -8.31
C LEU A 104 13.73 4.76 -8.75
N GLU A 105 14.55 4.20 -9.63
CA GLU A 105 15.73 4.82 -10.23
C GLU A 105 15.49 5.12 -11.72
N ASP A 106 16.23 6.09 -12.27
CA ASP A 106 16.23 6.45 -13.70
C ASP A 106 14.84 6.69 -14.33
N ILE A 107 13.97 7.41 -13.60
CA ILE A 107 12.60 7.71 -14.05
C ILE A 107 12.63 8.68 -15.24
N SER A 108 12.12 8.25 -16.39
CA SER A 108 11.91 9.09 -17.57
C SER A 108 10.48 8.95 -18.08
N VAL A 109 9.88 10.08 -18.51
CA VAL A 109 8.56 10.12 -19.13
C VAL A 109 8.71 10.84 -20.46
N ALA A 110 8.33 10.17 -21.55
CA ALA A 110 8.34 10.72 -22.91
C ALA A 110 6.93 10.64 -23.50
N PRO A 111 6.48 11.69 -24.21
CA PRO A 111 5.23 11.62 -24.95
C PRO A 111 5.33 10.58 -26.07
N CYS A 112 4.21 9.91 -26.35
CA CYS A 112 4.10 9.04 -27.50
C CYS A 112 3.91 9.91 -28.75
N GLU A 113 4.92 9.97 -29.63
CA GLU A 113 4.86 10.82 -30.83
C GLU A 113 3.93 10.25 -31.93
N HIS A 114 3.49 8.99 -31.81
CA HIS A 114 2.65 8.29 -32.81
C HIS A 114 1.47 7.52 -32.18
N CYS A 115 0.90 8.07 -31.12
CA CYS A 115 -0.43 7.71 -30.64
C CYS A 115 -1.46 8.63 -31.33
#